data_AF-A0A949ANR4-F1
#
_entry.id   AF-A0A949ANR4-F1
#
_cell.length_a   1.000
_cell.length_b   1.000
_cell.length_c   1.000
_cell.angle_alpha   90.00
_cell.angle_beta   90.00
_cell.angle_gamma   90.00
#
_symmetry.space_group_name_H-M   'P 1'
#
loop_
_entity.id
_entity.type
_entity.pdbx_description
1 polymer ?
#
loop_
_entity_poly.entity_id
_entity_poly.type
_entity_poly.pdbx_seq_one_letter_code
_entity_poly.pdbx_strand_id
1 'polypeptide(L)' 'MYSSDNGRTLVIDQSRSQAATLFLAKVFNWMAIGLGLTGVTALVVAGTPALQQAIFGNKILFYGMIFGELGMVIYLSARI' A
#
# COMPACT_ATOMS: atom_id res chain seq x y z
N MET A 1 -50.07 6.87 0.06
CA MET A 1 -49.52 5.49 0.03
C MET A 1 -48.05 5.47 -0.44
N TYR A 2 -47.21 6.44 -0.02
CA TYR A 2 -45.78 6.53 -0.37
C TYR A 2 -45.03 6.95 0.89
N SER A 3 -44.42 6.02 1.64
CA SER A 3 -43.41 6.36 2.69
C SER A 3 -42.69 5.16 3.31
N SER A 4 -43.00 3.91 2.94
CA SER A 4 -42.38 2.73 3.60
C SER A 4 -41.16 2.12 2.88
N ASP A 5 -40.76 2.61 1.71
CA ASP A 5 -39.59 2.09 0.96
C ASP A 5 -38.26 2.77 1.32
N ASN A 6 -38.29 4.01 1.82
CA ASN A 6 -37.08 4.81 2.09
C ASN A 6 -36.19 4.24 3.20
N GLY A 7 -36.76 3.53 4.18
CA GLY A 7 -35.99 2.93 5.28
C GLY A 7 -35.19 1.69 4.85
N ARG A 8 -35.59 1.01 3.78
CA ARG A 8 -34.87 -0.17 3.27
C ARG A 8 -33.68 0.24 2.41
N THR A 9 -33.86 1.19 1.49
CA THR A 9 -32.79 1.70 0.63
C THR A 9 -31.64 2.33 1.43
N LEU A 10 -31.93 3.14 2.44
CA LEU A 10 -30.88 3.72 3.31
C LEU A 10 -30.01 2.65 3.99
N VAL A 11 -30.60 1.54 4.45
CA VAL A 11 -29.83 0.44 5.08
C VAL A 11 -29.05 -0.39 4.04
N ILE A 12 -29.56 -0.55 2.82
CA ILE A 12 -28.88 -1.27 1.72
C ILE A 12 -27.69 -0.44 1.19
N ASP A 13 -27.85 0.89 1.08
CA ASP A 13 -26.77 1.80 0.69
C ASP A 13 -25.72 1.96 1.81
N GLN A 14 -26.15 1.98 3.06
CA GLN A 14 -25.26 2.10 4.22
C GLN A 14 -24.43 0.83 4.45
N SER A 15 -24.98 -0.36 4.19
CA SER A 15 -24.24 -1.63 4.29
C SER A 15 -23.21 -1.80 3.15
N ARG A 16 -23.54 -1.36 1.93
CA ARG A 16 -22.59 -1.33 0.80
C ARG A 16 -21.45 -0.33 1.00
N SER A 17 -21.76 0.87 1.50
CA SER A 17 -20.75 1.90 1.78
C SER A 17 -19.82 1.52 2.91
N GLN A 18 -20.33 0.92 4.00
CA GLN A 18 -19.48 0.42 5.09
C GLN A 18 -18.50 -0.67 4.62
N ALA A 19 -18.95 -1.62 3.79
CA ALA A 19 -18.08 -2.65 3.25
C ALA A 19 -16.95 -2.05 2.37
N ALA A 20 -17.28 -1.06 1.54
CA ALA A 20 -16.29 -0.36 0.69
C ALA A 20 -15.29 0.46 1.52
N THR A 21 -15.76 1.18 2.56
CA THR A 21 -14.88 1.95 3.46
C THR A 21 -13.92 1.06 4.23
N LEU A 22 -14.36 -0.12 4.69
CA LEU A 22 -13.51 -1.09 5.37
C LEU A 22 -12.44 -1.67 4.43
N PHE A 23 -12.80 -1.94 3.17
CA PHE A 23 -11.87 -2.39 2.14
C PHE A 23 -10.79 -1.33 1.86
N LEU A 24 -11.21 -0.08 1.65
CA LEU A 24 -10.31 1.05 1.44
C LEU A 24 -9.38 1.26 2.65
N ALA A 25 -9.92 1.24 3.87
CA ALA A 25 -9.13 1.40 5.09
C ALA A 25 -8.04 0.32 5.21
N LYS A 26 -8.34 -0.91 4.78
CA LYS A 26 -7.37 -2.01 4.78
C LYS A 26 -6.26 -1.81 3.74
N VAL A 27 -6.61 -1.36 2.54
CA VAL A 27 -5.63 -1.02 1.48
C VAL A 27 -4.74 0.13 1.91
N PHE A 28 -5.31 1.20 2.48
CA PHE A 28 -4.55 2.34 2.98
C PHE A 28 -3.58 1.95 4.10
N ASN A 29 -3.97 1.04 5.00
CA ASN A 29 -3.06 0.52 6.02
C ASN A 29 -1.86 -0.21 5.40
N TRP A 30 -2.09 -1.07 4.41
CA TRP A 30 -1.00 -1.76 3.70
C TRP A 30 -0.11 -0.79 2.91
N MET A 31 -0.70 0.24 2.30
CA MET A 31 0.04 1.30 1.60
C MET A 31 0.91 2.11 2.57
N ALA A 32 0.39 2.46 3.74
CA ALA A 32 1.12 3.21 4.76
C ALA A 32 2.32 2.43 5.29
N ILE A 33 2.19 1.11 5.49
CA ILE A 33 3.30 0.24 5.87
C ILE A 33 4.39 0.23 4.79
N GLY A 34 4.00 0.12 3.51
CA GLY A 34 4.94 0.17 2.38
C GLY A 34 5.69 1.49 2.29
N LEU A 35 4.98 2.62 2.36
CA LEU A 35 5.59 3.96 2.38
C LEU A 35 6.49 4.17 3.60
N GLY A 36 6.09 3.66 4.76
CA GLY A 36 6.89 3.70 5.98
C GLY A 36 8.21 2.95 5.82
N LEU A 37 8.18 1.74 5.26
CA LEU A 37 9.39 0.96 5.00
C LEU A 37 10.32 1.67 4.00
N THR A 38 9.77 2.23 2.92
CA THR A 38 10.56 3.01 1.94
C THR A 38 11.15 4.27 2.58
N GLY A 39 10.38 4.97 3.42
CA GLY A 39 10.85 6.14 4.17
C GLY A 39 12.00 5.80 5.13
N VAL A 40 11.87 4.71 5.88
CA VAL A 40 12.95 4.23 6.77
C VAL A 40 14.20 3.87 5.97
N THR A 41 14.03 3.15 4.85
CA THR A 41 15.13 2.80 3.96
C THR A 41 15.81 4.05 3.40
N ALA A 42 15.03 5.04 2.98
CA ALA A 42 15.54 6.31 2.47
C ALA A 42 16.32 7.09 3.54
N LEU A 43 15.86 7.12 4.79
CA LEU A 43 16.58 7.77 5.89
C LEU A 43 17.95 7.12 6.16
N VAL A 44 17.99 5.79 6.16
CA VAL A 44 19.24 5.03 6.36
C VAL A 44 20.23 5.26 5.21
N VAL A 45 19.74 5.28 3.98
CA VAL A 45 20.57 5.53 2.79
C VAL A 45 21.05 6.99 2.73
N ALA A 46 20.18 7.95 3.05
CA ALA A 46 20.50 9.39 3.02
C ALA A 46 21.60 9.78 4.04
N GLY A 47 21.69 9.08 5.17
CA GLY A 47 22.72 9.34 6.18
C GLY A 47 24.11 8.80 5.83
N THR A 48 24.26 8.01 4.75
CA THR A 48 25.51 7.27 4.48
C THR A 48 25.98 7.47 3.04
N PRO A 49 26.93 8.39 2.77
CA PRO A 49 27.43 8.64 1.42
C PRO A 49 28.08 7.40 0.77
N ALA A 50 28.64 6.48 1.58
CA ALA A 50 29.18 5.20 1.12
C ALA A 50 28.09 4.28 0.52
N LEU A 51 26.86 4.28 1.07
CA LEU A 51 25.74 3.53 0.50
C LEU A 51 25.26 4.16 -0.79
N GLN A 52 25.24 5.48 -0.87
CA GLN A 52 24.87 6.20 -2.09
C GLN A 52 25.85 5.87 -3.22
N GLN A 53 27.16 5.87 -2.94
CA GLN A 53 28.19 5.50 -3.91
C GLN A 53 28.15 4.00 -4.29
N ALA A 54 27.77 3.11 -3.35
CA ALA A 54 27.56 1.70 -3.64
C ALA A 54 26.31 1.44 -4.50
N ILE A 55 25.21 2.18 -4.30
CA ILE A 55 23.97 2.06 -5.08
C ILE A 55 24.18 2.56 -6.53
N PHE A 56 24.82 3.72 -6.70
CA PHE A 56 25.11 4.26 -8.03
C PHE A 56 26.30 3.57 -8.72
N GLY A 57 27.24 3.02 -7.95
CA GLY A 57 28.39 2.28 -8.45
C GLY A 57 28.09 0.82 -8.83
N ASN A 58 27.10 0.18 -8.18
CA ASN A 58 26.80 -1.23 -8.37
C ASN A 58 25.38 -1.44 -8.93
N LYS A 59 25.30 -1.69 -10.25
CA LYS A 59 24.05 -1.93 -10.98
C LYS A 59 23.18 -3.06 -10.39
N ILE A 60 23.77 -4.00 -9.64
CA ILE A 60 23.04 -5.07 -8.94
C ILE A 60 22.04 -4.51 -7.92
N LEU A 61 22.39 -3.46 -7.18
CA LEU A 61 21.49 -2.86 -6.18
C LEU A 61 20.35 -2.09 -6.85
N PHE A 62 20.62 -1.47 -8.01
CA PHE A 62 19.62 -0.79 -8.82
C PHE A 62 18.57 -1.78 -9.37
N TYR A 63 19.01 -2.89 -9.98
CA TYR A 63 18.08 -3.94 -10.42
C TYR A 63 17.44 -4.69 -9.24
N GLY A 64 18.16 -4.84 -8.13
CA GLY A 64 17.64 -5.43 -6.89
C GLY A 64 16.49 -4.63 -6.28
N MET A 65 16.51 -3.30 -6.37
CA MET A 65 15.34 -2.46 -6.00
C MET A 65 14.15 -2.73 -6.91
N ILE A 66 14.36 -2.80 -8.23
CA ILE A 66 13.28 -3.10 -9.19
C ILE A 66 12.67 -4.49 -8.93
N PHE A 67 13.50 -5.52 -8.76
CA PHE A 67 13.02 -6.87 -8.43
C PHE A 67 12.47 -6.97 -7.00
N GLY A 68 12.96 -6.15 -6.07
CA GLY A 68 12.44 -6.02 -4.72
C GLY A 68 11.02 -5.47 -4.71
N GLU A 69 10.77 -4.40 -5.47
CA GLU A 69 9.42 -3.83 -5.64
C GLU A 69 8.47 -4.83 -6.32
N LEU A 70 8.92 -5.51 -7.39
CA LEU A 70 8.11 -6.52 -8.09
C LEU A 70 7.84 -7.77 -7.24
N GLY A 71 8.84 -8.24 -6.50
CA GLY A 71 8.72 -9.38 -5.59
C GLY A 71 7.79 -9.08 -4.42
N MET A 72 7.83 -7.86 -3.88
CA MET A 72 6.93 -7.41 -2.82
C MET A 72 5.47 -7.37 -3.29
N VAL A 73 5.21 -6.88 -4.51
CA VAL A 73 3.86 -6.82 -5.09
C VAL A 73 3.29 -8.22 -5.33
N ILE A 74 4.08 -9.15 -5.89
CA ILE A 74 3.65 -10.55 -6.08
C ILE A 74 3.41 -11.22 -4.72
N TYR A 75 4.27 -11.00 -3.75
CA TYR A 75 4.12 -11.55 -2.40
C TYR A 75 2.84 -11.05 -1.70
N LEU A 76 2.55 -9.75 -1.76
CA LEU A 76 1.33 -9.18 -1.17
C LEU A 76 0.09 -9.65 -1.94
N SER A 77 0.16 -9.71 -3.27
CA SER A 77 -0.95 -10.14 -4.12
C SER A 77 -1.23 -11.64 -4.02
N ALA A 78 -0.25 -12.47 -3.65
CA ALA A 78 -0.42 -13.91 -3.47
C ALA A 78 -0.87 -14.31 -2.05
N ARG A 79 -0.78 -13.39 -1.09
CA ARG A 79 -1.20 -13.61 0.31
C ARG A 79 -2.53 -12.93 0.66
N ILE A 80 -3.10 -12.18 -0.29
CA ILE A 80 -4.48 -11.66 -0.27
C ILE A 80 -5.34 -12.51 -1.21
#